data_AF-A0A4Q4WB84-F1
#
_entry.id   AF-A0A4Q4WB84-F1
#
_cell.length_a   1.000
_cell.length_b   1.000
_cell.length_c   1.000
_cell.angle_alpha   90.00
_cell.angle_beta   90.00
_cell.angle_gamma   90.00
#
_symmetry.space_group_name_H-M   'P 1'
#
loop_
_entity.id
_entity.type
_entity.pdbx_description
1 polymer ?
#
loop_
_entity_poly.entity_id
_entity_poly.type
_entity_poly.pdbx_seq_one_letter_code
_entity_poly.pdbx_strand_id
1 'polypeptide(L)'
;MRDELAMLLVALLADNQPEQTKLRQILRDTFASLPAGSVPSASEILSTSIPYLDGVLKEALRFANAVSLLVWLATVNTTILGYNIPKGSHIIYNAQFMEEPIEVSSKARSPSSQAA
;
A
#
# COMPACT_ATOMS: atom_id res chain seq x y z
N MET A 1 1.19 -9.46 14.55
CA MET A 1 1.17 -8.33 13.60
C MET A 1 2.10 -8.51 12.39
N ARG A 2 3.44 -8.53 12.50
CA ARG A 2 4.31 -8.74 11.31
C ARG A 2 4.07 -10.10 10.63
N ASP A 3 3.92 -11.16 11.42
CA ASP A 3 3.71 -12.52 10.87
C ASP A 3 2.31 -12.70 10.26
N GLU A 4 1.31 -11.96 10.75
CA GLU A 4 -0.06 -12.00 10.22
C GLU A 4 -0.16 -11.35 8.84
N LEU A 5 0.57 -10.26 8.61
CA LEU A 5 0.60 -9.58 7.31
C LEU A 5 1.30 -10.42 6.25
N ALA A 6 2.40 -11.09 6.61
CA ALA A 6 3.08 -12.03 5.73
C ALA A 6 2.17 -13.21 5.37
N MET A 7 1.44 -13.76 6.34
CA MET A 7 0.47 -14.84 6.11
C MET A 7 -0.67 -14.43 5.18
N LEU A 8 -1.20 -13.21 5.33
CA LEU A 8 -2.27 -12.69 4.48
C LEU A 8 -1.81 -12.48 3.03
N LEU A 9 -0.58 -11.99 2.84
CA LEU A 9 0.04 -11.85 1.53
C LEU A 9 0.17 -13.21 0.81
N VAL A 10 0.64 -14.22 1.55
CA VAL A 10 0.79 -15.59 1.03
C VAL A 10 -0.57 -16.20 0.69
N ALA A 11 -1.60 -15.97 1.51
CA ALA A 11 -2.96 -16.43 1.25
C ALA A 11 -3.54 -15.81 -0.03
N LEU A 12 -3.44 -14.47 -0.19
CA LEU A 12 -3.91 -13.78 -1.40
C LEU A 12 -3.25 -14.30 -2.68
N LEU A 13 -1.95 -14.62 -2.62
CA LEU A 13 -1.24 -15.20 -3.75
C LEU A 13 -1.58 -16.68 -3.96
N ALA A 14 -1.87 -17.44 -2.91
CA ALA A 14 -2.29 -18.84 -3.02
C ALA A 14 -3.63 -18.95 -3.75
N ASP A 15 -4.53 -17.99 -3.57
CA ASP A 15 -5.81 -17.95 -4.27
C ASP A 15 -5.70 -17.42 -5.72
N ASN A 16 -4.53 -16.90 -6.12
CA ASN A 16 -4.26 -16.37 -7.46
C ASN A 16 -3.04 -17.06 -8.12
N GLN A 17 -3.22 -18.34 -8.46
CA GLN A 17 -2.17 -19.20 -9.04
C GLN A 17 -1.47 -18.64 -10.28
N PRO A 18 -2.17 -17.98 -11.25
CA PRO A 18 -1.50 -17.37 -12.40
C PRO A 18 -0.49 -16.28 -11.99
N GLU A 19 -0.90 -15.33 -11.15
CA GLU A 19 -0.02 -14.25 -10.70
C GLU A 19 1.10 -14.77 -9.77
N GLN A 20 0.80 -15.79 -8.96
CA GLN A 20 1.81 -16.46 -8.13
C GLN A 20 2.89 -17.15 -9.00
N THR A 21 2.47 -17.84 -10.07
CA THR A 21 3.38 -18.51 -11.00
C THR A 21 4.25 -17.49 -11.73
N LYS A 22 3.65 -16.41 -12.21
CA LYS A 22 4.34 -15.30 -12.86
C LYS A 22 5.37 -14.64 -11.93
N LEU A 23 4.99 -14.36 -10.68
CA LEU A 23 5.91 -13.81 -9.68
C LEU A 23 7.10 -14.74 -9.44
N ARG A 24 6.84 -16.05 -9.24
CA ARG A 24 7.91 -17.04 -9.04
C ARG A 24 8.87 -17.10 -10.23
N GLN A 25 8.35 -17.03 -11.45
CA GLN A 25 9.18 -17.05 -12.65
C GLN A 25 10.09 -15.82 -12.70
N ILE A 26 9.53 -14.62 -12.52
CA ILE A 26 10.28 -13.35 -12.51
C ILE A 26 11.38 -13.36 -11.44
N LEU A 27 11.08 -13.84 -10.24
CA LEU A 27 12.07 -13.94 -9.16
C LEU A 27 13.21 -14.90 -9.51
N ARG A 28 12.89 -16.09 -10.06
CA ARG A 28 13.91 -17.06 -10.48
C ARG A 28 14.79 -16.52 -11.60
N ASP A 29 14.20 -15.84 -12.58
CA ASP A 29 14.95 -15.26 -13.69
C ASP A 29 15.86 -14.12 -13.22
N THR A 30 15.38 -13.31 -12.28
CA THR A 30 16.15 -12.19 -11.69
C THR A 30 17.35 -12.68 -10.90
N PHE A 31 17.21 -13.79 -10.17
CA PHE A 31 18.27 -14.35 -9.32
C PHE A 31 18.93 -15.60 -9.92
N ALA A 32 18.88 -15.78 -11.24
CA ALA A 32 19.38 -16.96 -11.93
C ALA A 32 20.89 -17.19 -11.78
N SER A 33 21.66 -16.15 -11.43
CA SER A 33 23.10 -16.24 -11.18
C SER A 33 23.45 -16.84 -9.82
N LEU A 34 22.48 -17.01 -8.91
CA LEU A 34 22.71 -17.64 -7.63
C LEU A 34 22.92 -19.16 -7.78
N PRO A 35 23.76 -19.77 -6.94
CA PRO A 35 23.94 -21.22 -6.94
C PRO A 35 22.62 -21.96 -6.72
N ALA A 36 22.50 -23.15 -7.30
CA ALA A 36 21.31 -23.99 -7.13
C ALA A 36 21.08 -24.30 -5.63
N GLY A 37 19.86 -24.02 -5.15
CA GLY A 37 19.49 -24.19 -3.74
C GLY A 37 19.82 -23.00 -2.84
N SER A 38 20.50 -21.98 -3.35
CA SER A 38 20.67 -20.70 -2.65
C SER A 38 19.41 -19.85 -2.77
N VAL A 39 19.14 -19.05 -1.73
CA VAL A 39 18.09 -18.02 -1.72
C VAL A 39 18.74 -16.64 -1.63
N PRO A 40 18.20 -15.62 -2.32
CA PRO A 40 18.71 -14.26 -2.18
C PRO A 40 18.51 -13.78 -0.74
N SER A 41 19.50 -13.02 -0.24
CA SER A 41 19.39 -12.33 1.03
C SER A 41 18.36 -11.19 0.95
N ALA A 42 17.85 -10.75 2.11
CA ALA A 42 16.94 -9.61 2.16
C ALA A 42 17.55 -8.34 1.55
N SER A 43 18.85 -8.12 1.73
CA SER A 43 19.56 -6.97 1.15
C SER A 43 19.59 -7.02 -0.38
N GLU A 44 19.85 -8.20 -0.96
CA GLU A 44 19.82 -8.40 -2.41
C GLU A 44 18.42 -8.19 -2.98
N ILE A 45 17.38 -8.69 -2.30
CA ILE A 45 15.98 -8.46 -2.71
C ILE A 45 15.66 -6.96 -2.67
N LEU A 46 15.99 -6.27 -1.58
CA LEU A 46 15.64 -4.85 -1.39
C LEU A 46 16.44 -3.90 -2.30
N SER A 47 17.64 -4.30 -2.72
CA SER A 47 18.47 -3.50 -3.63
C SER A 47 18.20 -3.78 -5.10
N THR A 48 17.49 -4.86 -5.43
CA THR A 48 17.16 -5.24 -6.80
C THR A 48 15.82 -4.64 -7.21
N SER A 49 15.79 -3.92 -8.33
CA SER A 49 14.54 -3.38 -8.89
C SER A 49 13.74 -4.50 -9.55
N ILE A 50 12.62 -4.90 -8.93
CA ILE A 50 11.71 -5.92 -9.45
C ILE A 50 10.29 -5.32 -9.50
N PRO A 51 9.94 -4.55 -10.55
CA PRO A 51 8.71 -3.77 -10.59
C PRO A 51 7.43 -4.59 -10.37
N TYR A 52 7.43 -5.85 -10.80
CA TYR A 52 6.29 -6.74 -10.61
C TYR A 52 6.15 -7.20 -9.14
N LEU A 53 7.25 -7.43 -8.43
CA LEU A 53 7.23 -7.71 -6.99
C LEU A 53 6.66 -6.50 -6.23
N ASP A 54 7.11 -5.28 -6.57
CA ASP A 54 6.57 -4.05 -5.98
C ASP A 54 5.07 -3.91 -6.22
N GLY A 55 4.62 -4.22 -7.44
CA GLY A 55 3.20 -4.22 -7.80
C GLY A 55 2.39 -5.21 -6.97
N VAL A 56 2.87 -6.44 -6.83
CA VAL A 56 2.23 -7.48 -6.00
C VAL A 56 2.14 -7.05 -4.54
N LEU A 57 3.21 -6.51 -3.97
CA LEU A 57 3.23 -6.04 -2.58
C LEU A 57 2.23 -4.90 -2.36
N LYS A 58 2.20 -3.92 -3.27
CA LYS A 58 1.25 -2.79 -3.21
C LYS A 58 -0.19 -3.28 -3.30
N GLU A 59 -0.47 -4.20 -4.22
CA GLU A 59 -1.82 -4.71 -4.44
C GLU A 59 -2.30 -5.58 -3.28
N ALA A 60 -1.41 -6.41 -2.73
CA ALA A 60 -1.72 -7.20 -1.56
C ALA A 60 -1.96 -6.30 -0.34
N LEU A 61 -1.21 -5.21 -0.16
CA LEU A 61 -1.49 -4.22 0.89
C LEU A 61 -2.83 -3.50 0.68
N ARG A 62 -3.19 -3.20 -0.57
CA ARG A 62 -4.49 -2.61 -0.94
C ARG A 62 -5.66 -3.52 -0.53
N PHE A 63 -5.53 -4.83 -0.75
CA PHE A 63 -6.55 -5.82 -0.39
C PHE A 63 -6.55 -6.23 1.09
N ALA A 64 -5.37 -6.38 1.68
CA ALA A 64 -5.16 -6.93 3.02
C ALA A 64 -5.81 -6.10 4.13
N ASN A 65 -6.08 -4.82 3.88
CA ASN A 65 -6.68 -3.91 4.86
C ASN A 65 -5.94 -3.92 6.22
N ALA A 66 -4.61 -3.96 6.16
CA ALA A 66 -3.73 -4.06 7.33
C ALA A 66 -3.98 -2.94 8.37
N VAL A 67 -4.41 -1.77 7.89
CA VAL A 67 -4.77 -0.62 8.71
C VAL A 67 -6.05 -0.02 8.15
N SER A 68 -7.20 -0.41 8.68
CA SER A 68 -8.50 -0.06 8.12
C SER A 68 -8.93 1.37 8.45
N LEU A 69 -8.57 1.85 9.64
CA LEU A 69 -8.99 3.15 10.14
C LEU A 69 -7.79 3.88 10.71
N LEU A 70 -7.62 5.12 10.26
CA LEU A 70 -6.62 6.03 10.77
C LEU A 70 -7.33 7.17 11.51
N VAL A 71 -6.91 7.39 12.75
CA VAL A 71 -7.51 8.38 13.65
C VAL A 71 -6.50 9.48 13.93
N TRP A 72 -6.91 10.70 13.68
CA TRP A 72 -6.10 11.90 13.82
C TRP A 72 -6.78 12.87 14.77
N LEU A 73 -6.00 13.58 15.60
CA LEU A 73 -6.53 14.62 16.49
C LEU A 73 -6.19 16.00 15.92
N ALA A 74 -7.20 16.83 15.69
CA ALA A 74 -6.99 18.22 15.31
C ALA A 74 -6.37 18.99 16.49
N THR A 75 -5.09 19.31 16.41
CA THR A 75 -4.36 20.03 17.48
C THR A 75 -4.60 21.54 17.45
N VAL A 76 -5.15 22.05 16.34
CA VAL A 76 -5.54 23.44 16.11
C VAL A 76 -6.87 23.46 15.35
N ASN A 77 -7.56 24.61 15.37
CA ASN A 77 -8.67 24.83 14.46
C ASN A 77 -8.13 24.81 13.03
N THR A 78 -8.73 23.99 12.17
CA THR A 78 -8.29 23.80 10.79
C THR A 78 -9.48 23.67 9.85
N THR A 79 -9.21 23.54 8.56
CA THR A 79 -10.23 23.35 7.53
C THR A 79 -9.82 22.19 6.63
N ILE A 80 -10.74 21.27 6.35
CA ILE A 80 -10.54 20.14 5.43
C ILE A 80 -11.61 20.22 4.36
N LEU A 81 -11.20 20.33 3.09
CA LEU A 81 -12.12 20.42 1.94
C LEU A 81 -13.21 21.50 2.09
N GLY A 82 -12.88 22.63 2.70
CA GLY A 82 -13.81 23.74 2.99
C GLY A 82 -14.63 23.59 4.28
N TYR A 83 -14.54 22.47 4.99
CA TYR A 83 -15.23 22.24 6.27
C TYR A 83 -14.36 22.64 7.47
N ASN A 84 -14.92 23.44 8.37
CA ASN A 84 -14.23 23.83 9.61
C ASN A 84 -14.16 22.66 10.59
N ILE A 85 -12.95 22.36 11.05
CA ILE A 85 -12.64 21.31 12.02
C ILE A 85 -12.07 21.96 13.28
N PRO A 86 -12.82 22.02 14.39
CA PRO A 86 -12.33 22.59 15.64
C PRO A 86 -11.17 21.80 16.24
N LYS A 87 -10.31 22.49 17.00
CA LYS A 87 -9.31 21.87 17.87
C LYS A 87 -9.98 20.87 18.80
N GLY A 88 -9.38 19.69 18.96
CA GLY A 88 -9.90 18.59 19.76
C GLY A 88 -10.79 17.61 18.98
N SER A 89 -11.09 17.87 17.71
CA SER A 89 -11.85 16.95 16.87
C SER A 89 -11.03 15.71 16.50
N HIS A 90 -11.63 14.53 16.64
CA HIS A 90 -11.08 13.30 16.07
C HIS A 90 -11.52 13.18 14.61
N ILE A 91 -10.54 13.14 13.72
CA ILE A 91 -10.73 12.90 12.30
C ILE A 91 -10.46 11.42 12.07
N ILE A 92 -11.49 10.69 11.64
CA ILE A 92 -11.37 9.29 11.30
C ILE A 92 -11.46 9.21 9.78
N TYR A 93 -10.45 8.64 9.13
CA TYR A 93 -10.56 8.30 7.71
C TYR A 93 -10.33 6.81 7.51
N ASN A 94 -11.12 6.27 6.59
CA ASN A 94 -10.95 4.92 6.09
C ASN A 94 -9.71 4.93 5.17
N ALA A 95 -8.72 4.10 5.45
CA ALA A 95 -7.55 3.98 4.57
C ALA A 95 -7.78 2.99 3.42
N GLN A 96 -8.92 2.28 3.44
CA GLN A 96 -9.34 1.34 2.42
C GLN A 96 -10.53 1.87 1.63
N PHE A 97 -10.31 2.15 0.35
CA PHE A 97 -11.37 2.39 -0.61
C PHE A 97 -11.19 1.41 -1.77
N MET A 98 -12.23 0.61 -2.04
CA MET A 98 -12.29 -0.29 -3.19
C MET A 98 -13.12 0.32 -4.33
N GLU A 99 -13.55 1.57 -4.15
CA GLU A 99 -14.39 2.33 -5.07
C GLU A 99 -13.59 3.47 -5.68
N GLU A 100 -14.07 3.99 -6.80
CA GLU A 100 -13.48 5.18 -7.42
C GLU A 100 -13.57 6.38 -6.45
N PRO A 101 -12.52 7.21 -6.39
CA PRO A 101 -12.56 8.43 -5.58
C PRO A 101 -13.72 9.33 -5.99
N ILE A 102 -14.44 9.85 -5.00
CA ILE A 102 -15.47 10.87 -5.24
C ILE A 102 -14.81 12.10 -5.85
N GLU A 103 -15.43 12.67 -6.89
CA GLU A 103 -14.95 13.90 -7.50
C GLU A 103 -15.08 15.06 -6.50
N VAL A 104 -13.94 15.64 -6.11
CA VAL A 104 -13.89 16.79 -5.20
C VAL A 104 -13.40 18.00 -5.98
N SER A 105 -14.21 19.07 -5.97
CA SER A 105 -13.88 20.33 -6.62
C SER A 105 -12.50 20.83 -6.23
N SER A 106 -11.68 21.20 -7.22
CA SER A 106 -10.34 21.76 -6.99
C SER A 106 -10.38 22.99 -6.08
N LYS A 107 -11.43 23.81 -6.17
CA LYS A 107 -11.62 25.03 -5.36
C LYS A 107 -11.72 24.75 -3.86
N ALA A 108 -12.20 23.57 -3.47
CA ALA A 108 -12.31 23.16 -2.07
C ALA A 108 -10.98 22.66 -1.49
N ARG A 109 -9.99 22.37 -2.33
CA ARG A 109 -8.67 21.88 -1.92
C ARG A 109 -7.80 23.03 -1.43
N SER A 110 -6.76 22.74 -0.65
CA SER A 110 -5.79 23.75 -0.20
C SER A 110 -5.03 24.34 -1.40
N PRO A 111 -4.46 25.55 -1.28
CA PRO A 111 -3.67 26.15 -2.36
C PRO A 111 -2.50 25.27 -2.81
N SER A 112 -1.83 24.59 -1.88
CA SER A 112 -0.75 23.66 -2.19
C SER A 112 -1.23 22.44 -2.98
N SER A 113 -2.42 21.91 -2.68
CA SER A 113 -3.03 20.82 -3.43
C SER A 113 -3.59 21.25 -4.79
N GLN A 114 -3.87 22.53 -5.00
CA GLN A 114 -4.29 23.07 -6.30
C GLN A 114 -3.12 23.32 -7.25
N ALA A 115 -1.90 23.49 -6.71
CA ALA A 115 -0.70 23.84 -7.47
C ALA A 115 0.19 22.63 -7.85
N ALA A 116 -0.12 21.43 -7.34
CA ALA A 116 0.58 20.18 -7.62
C ALA A 116 -0.06 19.44 -8.81
#